data_AF-A0A957N7N5-F1
#
_entry.id   AF-A0A957N7N5-F1
#
_cell.length_a   1.000
_cell.length_b   1.000
_cell.length_c   1.000
_cell.angle_alpha   90.00
_cell.angle_beta   90.00
_cell.angle_gamma   90.00
#
_symmetry.space_group_name_H-M   'P 1'
#
loop_
_entity.id
_entity.type
_entity.pdbx_description
1 polymer ?
#
loop_
_entity_poly.entity_id
_entity_poly.type
_entity_poly.pdbx_seq_one_letter_code
_entity_poly.pdbx_strand_id
1 'polypeptide(L)'
;ERGWGKRVPLSEYNAKGRYTQGNWTTDHRRLDEVGPIVSARVVGPGDQITVMTGMGIVLRTSVSGISRMGRSTRGVRVVNLQEGDFVAALAILTEDDLSRGIDGTQEDGASEDGAPDAPPALPETAAALVGDIAADDDAELGPETDDE
;
A
#
# COMPACT_ATOMS: atom_id res chain seq x y z
N GLU A 1 -10.18 -3.18 -6.44
CA GLU A 1 -10.90 -4.20 -5.64
C GLU A 1 -11.78 -5.08 -6.53
N ARG A 2 -12.34 -4.54 -7.62
CA ARG A 2 -13.36 -5.22 -8.46
C ARG A 2 -12.79 -6.19 -9.50
N GLY A 3 -11.67 -6.84 -9.20
CA GLY A 3 -11.07 -7.87 -10.05
C GLY A 3 -10.29 -7.35 -11.28
N TRP A 4 -10.04 -6.04 -11.36
CA TRP A 4 -9.21 -5.44 -12.40
C TRP A 4 -7.73 -5.43 -12.02
N GLY A 5 -6.86 -5.64 -13.00
CA GLY A 5 -5.42 -5.63 -12.82
C GLY A 5 -4.65 -5.48 -14.13
N LYS A 6 -3.37 -5.14 -14.01
CA LYS A 6 -2.43 -5.00 -15.13
C LYS A 6 -1.00 -5.04 -14.63
N ARG A 7 -0.08 -5.28 -15.55
CA ARG A 7 1.36 -5.08 -15.34
C ARG A 7 1.79 -3.80 -16.01
N VAL A 8 2.62 -3.02 -15.34
CA VAL A 8 3.15 -1.77 -15.87
C VAL A 8 4.68 -1.89 -15.84
N PRO A 9 5.39 -1.56 -16.93
CA PRO A 9 6.84 -1.48 -16.90
C PRO A 9 7.32 -0.51 -15.82
N LEU A 10 8.35 -0.87 -15.06
CA LEU A 10 8.90 0.01 -14.01
C LEU A 10 9.40 1.35 -14.56
N SER A 11 9.83 1.39 -15.82
CA SER A 11 10.25 2.61 -16.52
C SER A 11 9.15 3.66 -16.66
N GLU A 12 7.86 3.31 -16.52
CA GLU A 12 6.77 4.28 -16.53
C GLU A 12 6.62 5.05 -15.20
N TYR A 13 7.28 4.58 -14.14
CA TYR A 13 7.33 5.25 -12.84
C TYR A 13 8.62 6.05 -12.71
N ASN A 14 8.58 7.27 -13.22
CA ASN A 14 9.68 8.22 -13.03
C ASN A 14 9.87 8.54 -11.54
N ALA A 15 11.13 8.62 -11.11
CA ALA A 15 11.48 9.08 -9.78
C ALA A 15 10.91 10.49 -9.53
N LYS A 16 10.28 10.66 -8.37
CA LYS A 16 9.80 11.96 -7.87
C LYS A 16 10.42 12.20 -6.49
N GLY A 17 10.49 13.46 -6.08
CA GLY A 17 10.88 13.82 -4.73
C GLY A 17 9.96 13.16 -3.68
N ARG A 18 10.50 12.98 -2.47
CA ARG A 18 9.71 12.54 -1.32
C ARG A 18 8.65 13.59 -0.97
N TYR A 19 7.58 13.19 -0.29
CA TYR A 19 6.46 14.05 0.12
C TYR A 19 5.69 14.74 -1.03
N THR A 20 5.74 14.16 -2.23
CA THR A 20 4.91 14.60 -3.36
C THR A 20 3.62 13.78 -3.45
N GLN A 21 2.62 14.29 -4.17
CA GLN A 21 1.37 13.54 -4.45
C GLN A 21 1.59 12.31 -5.35
N GLY A 22 2.80 12.13 -5.88
CA GLY A 22 3.15 11.00 -6.71
C GLY A 22 2.49 11.04 -8.09
N ASN A 23 2.21 9.86 -8.62
CA ASN A 23 1.90 9.60 -10.01
C ASN A 23 0.68 8.66 -10.08
N TRP A 24 -0.41 9.08 -10.72
CA TRP A 24 -1.60 8.23 -10.98
C TRP A 24 -1.26 6.84 -11.55
N THR A 25 -1.58 5.76 -10.85
CA THR A 25 -1.24 4.39 -11.27
C THR A 25 -2.38 3.64 -11.98
N THR A 26 -3.56 4.24 -12.03
CA THR A 26 -4.75 3.73 -12.71
C THR A 26 -5.54 4.90 -13.29
N ASP A 27 -6.52 4.60 -14.14
CA ASP A 27 -7.40 5.61 -14.71
C ASP A 27 -8.33 6.21 -13.63
N HIS A 28 -8.00 7.42 -13.18
CA HIS A 28 -8.75 8.13 -12.13
C HIS A 28 -10.19 8.47 -12.54
N ARG A 29 -10.52 8.46 -13.84
CA ARG A 29 -11.88 8.73 -14.33
C ARG A 29 -12.81 7.52 -14.22
N ARG A 30 -12.26 6.35 -13.91
CA ARG A 30 -13.00 5.08 -13.83
C ARG A 30 -12.87 4.40 -12.48
N LEU A 31 -12.59 5.17 -11.43
CA LEU A 31 -12.47 4.63 -10.07
C LEU A 31 -13.78 3.97 -9.61
N ASP A 32 -14.93 4.47 -10.05
CA ASP A 32 -16.23 3.86 -9.75
C ASP A 32 -16.43 2.50 -10.43
N GLU A 33 -15.67 2.15 -11.48
CA GLU A 33 -15.73 0.86 -12.19
C GLU A 33 -14.67 -0.12 -11.66
N VAL A 34 -13.47 0.37 -11.39
CA VAL A 34 -12.28 -0.41 -11.02
C VAL A 34 -12.21 -0.64 -9.49
N GLY A 35 -12.68 0.35 -8.75
CA GLY A 35 -12.54 0.49 -7.30
C GLY A 35 -11.10 0.82 -6.85
N PRO A 36 -10.88 0.99 -5.54
CA PRO A 36 -9.57 1.23 -4.94
C PRO A 36 -8.55 0.13 -5.25
N ILE A 37 -7.27 0.49 -5.17
CA ILE A 37 -6.17 -0.44 -5.37
C ILE A 37 -5.98 -1.24 -4.10
N VAL A 38 -6.06 -2.57 -4.22
CA VAL A 38 -5.89 -3.49 -3.08
C VAL A 38 -4.41 -3.76 -2.83
N SER A 39 -3.62 -3.93 -3.89
CA SER A 39 -2.21 -4.25 -3.79
C SER A 39 -1.47 -3.79 -5.03
N ALA A 40 -0.22 -3.38 -4.83
CA ALA A 40 0.77 -3.17 -5.88
C ALA A 40 2.06 -3.86 -5.44
N ARG A 41 2.65 -4.64 -6.35
CA ARG A 41 3.86 -5.40 -6.10
C ARG A 41 4.72 -5.46 -7.35
N VAL A 42 6.03 -5.58 -7.16
CA VAL A 42 6.99 -5.84 -8.24
C VAL A 42 6.99 -7.34 -8.51
N VAL A 43 6.97 -7.71 -9.78
CA VAL A 43 6.94 -9.11 -10.24
C VAL A 43 8.03 -9.32 -11.29
N GLY A 44 8.66 -10.49 -11.23
CA GLY A 44 9.60 -10.98 -12.23
C GLY A 44 8.93 -11.79 -13.34
N PRO A 45 9.69 -12.14 -14.39
CA PRO A 45 9.31 -13.25 -15.26
C PRO A 45 9.33 -14.56 -14.45
N GLY A 46 8.45 -15.52 -14.78
CA GLY A 46 8.37 -16.81 -14.08
C GLY A 46 7.43 -16.81 -12.85
N ASP A 47 7.28 -15.66 -12.20
CA ASP A 47 6.41 -15.50 -11.03
C ASP A 47 4.93 -15.82 -11.31
N GLN A 48 4.23 -16.18 -10.24
CA GLN A 48 2.79 -16.34 -10.23
C GLN A 48 2.17 -15.44 -9.16
N ILE A 49 0.95 -14.99 -9.41
CA ILE A 49 0.16 -14.30 -8.40
C ILE A 49 -0.94 -15.21 -7.89
N THR A 50 -1.21 -15.09 -6.59
CA THR A 50 -2.38 -15.69 -5.95
C THR A 50 -3.28 -14.56 -5.47
N VAL A 51 -4.53 -14.58 -5.91
CA VAL A 51 -5.56 -13.61 -5.54
C VAL A 51 -6.57 -14.30 -4.65
N MET A 52 -6.89 -13.69 -3.52
CA MET A 52 -7.91 -14.17 -2.59
C MET A 52 -9.08 -13.19 -2.58
N THR A 53 -10.29 -13.70 -2.77
CA THR A 53 -11.52 -12.90 -2.66
C THR A 53 -12.06 -12.87 -1.24
N GLY A 54 -12.94 -11.91 -0.93
CA GLY A 54 -13.56 -11.76 0.38
C GLY A 54 -14.44 -12.97 0.74
N MET A 55 -15.00 -13.65 -0.26
CA MET A 55 -15.76 -14.89 -0.08
C MET A 55 -14.91 -16.16 0.00
N GLY A 56 -13.57 -16.03 0.06
CA GLY A 56 -12.66 -17.16 0.27
C GLY A 56 -12.27 -17.93 -0.99
N ILE A 57 -12.57 -17.41 -2.19
CA ILE A 57 -12.10 -18.00 -3.44
C ILE A 57 -10.64 -17.62 -3.65
N VAL A 58 -9.80 -18.63 -3.92
CA VAL A 58 -8.37 -18.44 -4.20
C VAL A 58 -8.09 -18.79 -5.66
N LEU A 59 -7.55 -17.84 -6.42
CA LEU A 59 -7.15 -18.03 -7.80
C LEU A 59 -5.64 -17.82 -7.94
N ARG A 60 -4.98 -18.75 -8.60
CA ARG A 60 -3.56 -18.65 -8.94
C ARG A 60 -3.38 -18.50 -10.45
N THR A 61 -2.63 -17.49 -10.86
CA THR A 61 -2.43 -17.15 -12.28
C THR A 61 -0.98 -16.75 -12.52
N SER A 62 -0.41 -17.19 -13.64
CA SER A 62 0.92 -16.75 -14.06
C SER A 62 0.95 -15.26 -14.41
N VAL A 63 2.00 -14.57 -13.99
CA VAL A 63 2.22 -13.15 -14.29
C VAL A 63 2.24 -12.90 -15.80
N SER A 64 2.71 -13.86 -16.60
CA SER A 64 2.76 -13.76 -18.06
C SER A 64 1.37 -13.62 -18.69
N GLY A 65 0.33 -14.21 -18.09
CA GLY A 65 -1.06 -14.14 -18.54
C GLY A 65 -1.75 -12.81 -18.27
N ILE A 66 -1.18 -11.95 -17.41
CA ILE A 66 -1.72 -10.62 -17.12
C ILE A 66 -1.20 -9.62 -18.15
N SER A 67 -2.09 -8.80 -18.70
CA SER A 67 -1.70 -7.85 -19.75
C SER A 67 -0.72 -6.77 -19.26
N ARG A 68 0.26 -6.44 -20.09
CA ARG A 68 1.16 -5.31 -19.90
C ARG A 68 0.53 -4.06 -20.53
N MET A 69 0.29 -3.04 -19.75
CA MET A 69 -0.40 -1.82 -20.16
C MET A 69 0.18 -0.59 -19.47
N GLY A 70 -0.12 0.59 -20.02
CA GLY A 70 0.33 1.86 -19.47
C GLY A 70 -0.20 2.16 -18.07
N ARG A 71 0.55 2.99 -17.34
CA ARG A 71 0.26 3.39 -15.96
C ARG A 71 -1.12 4.03 -15.79
N SER A 72 -1.56 4.92 -16.68
CA SER A 72 -2.84 5.63 -16.51
C SER A 72 -4.05 4.91 -17.13
N THR A 73 -3.94 3.61 -17.43
CA THR A 73 -5.02 2.79 -18.00
C THR A 73 -5.85 2.09 -16.92
N ARG A 74 -7.03 1.56 -17.28
CA ARG A 74 -7.84 0.74 -16.35
C ARG A 74 -7.30 -0.69 -16.13
N GLY A 75 -6.59 -1.24 -17.11
CA GLY A 75 -6.16 -2.65 -17.10
C GLY A 75 -7.18 -3.62 -17.71
N VAL A 76 -7.07 -4.89 -17.31
CA VAL A 76 -7.94 -6.00 -17.74
C VAL A 76 -8.59 -6.67 -16.54
N ARG A 77 -9.64 -7.45 -16.78
CA ARG A 77 -10.28 -8.27 -15.75
C ARG A 77 -9.41 -9.50 -15.49
N VAL A 78 -8.81 -9.56 -14.30
CA VAL A 78 -7.95 -10.67 -13.84
C VAL A 78 -8.77 -11.74 -13.12
N VAL A 79 -9.79 -11.31 -12.37
CA VAL A 79 -10.72 -12.19 -11.66
C VAL A 79 -12.14 -11.81 -12.02
N ASN A 80 -12.97 -12.81 -12.32
CA ASN A 80 -14.41 -12.59 -12.45
C ASN A 80 -15.07 -12.77 -11.08
N LEU A 81 -15.45 -11.67 -10.46
CA LEU A 81 -16.09 -11.66 -9.15
C LEU A 81 -17.60 -11.87 -9.29
N GLN A 82 -18.18 -12.56 -8.31
CA GLN A 82 -19.63 -12.64 -8.13
C GLN A 82 -20.16 -11.32 -7.54
N GLU A 83 -21.47 -11.14 -7.61
CA GLU A 83 -22.11 -9.96 -7.03
C GLU A 83 -21.90 -9.91 -5.51
N GLY A 84 -21.41 -8.77 -5.01
CA GLY A 84 -21.05 -8.59 -3.60
C GLY A 84 -19.66 -9.08 -3.19
N ASP A 85 -18.92 -9.79 -4.07
CA ASP A 85 -17.55 -10.22 -3.79
C ASP A 85 -16.52 -9.15 -4.18
N PHE A 86 -15.34 -9.21 -3.57
CA PHE A 86 -14.23 -8.28 -3.80
C PHE A 86 -12.89 -8.98 -3.63
N VAL A 87 -11.85 -8.45 -4.25
CA VAL A 87 -10.48 -8.93 -4.00
C VAL A 87 -10.02 -8.45 -2.62
N ALA A 88 -9.75 -9.39 -1.72
CA ALA A 88 -9.31 -9.10 -0.37
C ALA A 88 -7.78 -9.01 -0.28
N ALA A 89 -7.06 -9.90 -0.96
CA ALA A 89 -5.60 -9.96 -0.88
C ALA A 89 -4.94 -10.44 -2.18
N LEU A 90 -3.65 -10.11 -2.32
CA LEU A 90 -2.79 -10.58 -3.39
C LEU A 90 -1.42 -10.98 -2.82
N ALA A 91 -0.98 -12.18 -3.16
CA ALA A 91 0.34 -12.71 -2.87
C ALA A 91 1.10 -13.02 -4.16
N ILE A 92 2.43 -12.97 -4.11
CA ILE A 92 3.31 -13.41 -5.20
C ILE A 92 3.97 -14.70 -4.76
N LEU A 93 4.02 -15.68 -5.66
CA LEU A 93 4.88 -16.83 -5.55
C LEU A 93 6.00 -16.63 -6.55
N THR A 94 7.22 -16.49 -6.02
CA THR A 94 8.42 -16.37 -6.86
C THR A 94 8.75 -17.71 -7.51
N GLU A 95 9.54 -17.71 -8.58
CA GLU A 95 10.03 -18.94 -9.19
C GLU A 95 10.73 -19.87 -8.16
N ASP A 96 11.45 -19.29 -7.20
CA ASP A 96 12.06 -20.03 -6.10
C ASP A 96 11.01 -20.70 -5.20
N ASP A 97 9.93 -19.99 -4.84
CA ASP A 97 8.85 -20.55 -4.02
C ASP A 97 8.10 -21.67 -4.75
N LEU A 98 8.05 -21.63 -6.08
CA LEU A 98 7.40 -22.65 -6.89
C LEU A 98 8.23 -23.92 -7.04
N SER A 99 9.56 -23.79 -6.96
CA SER A 99 10.49 -24.93 -7.04
C SER A 99 10.68 -25.62 -5.70
N ARG A 100 10.47 -24.92 -4.59
CA ARG A 100 10.37 -25.53 -3.25
C ARG A 100 9.04 -26.28 -3.16
N GLY A 101 9.08 -27.61 -3.29
CA GLY A 101 7.93 -28.46 -2.99
C GLY A 101 7.38 -28.19 -1.58
N ILE A 102 6.11 -28.49 -1.36
CA ILE A 102 5.52 -28.42 -0.02
C ILE A 102 6.10 -29.57 0.80
N ASP A 103 7.26 -29.35 1.40
CA ASP A 103 7.77 -30.24 2.45
C ASP A 103 6.87 -30.03 3.67
N GLY A 104 5.83 -30.86 3.75
CA GLY A 104 4.79 -30.84 4.77
C GLY A 104 5.26 -31.29 6.14
N THR A 105 6.35 -30.73 6.67
CA THR A 105 6.70 -30.79 8.10
C THR A 105 7.66 -29.64 8.42
N GLN A 106 7.14 -28.56 9.00
CA GLN A 106 7.93 -27.74 9.92
C GLN A 106 7.15 -27.65 11.22
N GLU A 107 7.60 -28.46 12.17
CA GLU A 107 7.36 -28.29 13.59
C GLU A 107 7.81 -26.88 13.99
N ASP A 108 7.09 -26.30 14.95
CA ASP A 108 7.37 -25.02 15.57
C ASP A 108 8.85 -24.91 16.01
N GLY A 109 9.66 -24.30 15.15
CA GLY A 109 11.02 -23.87 15.47
C GLY A 109 10.96 -22.47 16.08
N ALA A 110 10.75 -22.41 17.39
CA ALA A 110 10.99 -21.22 18.18
C ALA A 110 12.46 -20.79 18.02
N SER A 111 12.69 -19.75 17.22
CA SER A 111 13.94 -19.00 17.24
C SER A 111 13.76 -17.82 18.20
N GLU A 112 14.15 -18.04 19.46
CA GLU A 112 14.57 -16.97 20.35
C GLU A 112 15.91 -16.43 19.82
N ASP A 113 15.91 -15.25 19.21
CA ASP A 113 16.91 -14.18 19.43
C ASP A 113 16.73 -13.07 18.38
N GLY A 114 16.23 -11.94 18.85
CA GLY A 114 15.99 -10.74 18.05
C GLY A 114 15.35 -9.66 18.90
N ALA A 115 16.07 -9.24 19.95
CA ALA A 115 15.67 -8.13 20.80
C ALA A 115 15.29 -6.90 19.94
N PRO A 116 14.20 -6.19 20.25
CA PRO A 116 13.85 -4.97 19.53
C PRO A 116 14.92 -3.91 19.79
N ASP A 117 15.49 -3.43 18.69
CA ASP A 117 16.39 -2.28 18.62
C ASP A 117 15.76 -1.08 19.35
N ALA A 118 16.37 -0.73 20.49
CA ALA A 118 15.98 0.44 21.26
C ALA A 118 16.33 1.71 20.46
N PRO A 119 15.49 2.77 20.50
CA PRO A 119 15.78 4.00 19.77
C PRO A 119 17.11 4.62 20.25
N PRO A 120 17.92 5.19 19.34
CA PRO A 120 19.22 5.76 19.70
C PRO A 120 19.05 6.93 20.66
N ALA A 121 19.88 6.93 21.71
CA ALA A 121 19.96 7.96 22.72
C ALA A 121 20.18 9.36 22.12
N LEU A 122 19.38 10.33 22.56
CA LEU A 122 19.58 11.74 22.26
C LEU A 122 20.88 12.24 22.92
N PRO A 123 21.68 13.09 22.27
CA PRO A 123 22.86 13.70 22.89
C PRO A 123 22.49 14.67 24.03
N GLU A 124 23.28 14.66 25.11
CA GLU A 124 23.10 15.39 26.39
C GLU A 124 23.29 16.93 26.31
N THR A 125 22.88 17.59 25.24
CA THR A 125 22.91 19.06 25.16
C THR A 125 21.53 19.62 24.82
N ALA A 126 20.60 19.41 25.74
CA ALA A 126 19.34 20.15 25.80
C ALA A 126 18.92 20.34 27.27
N ALA A 127 19.85 20.87 28.07
CA ALA A 127 19.56 21.38 29.39
C ALA A 127 19.79 22.89 29.39
N ALA A 128 18.69 23.63 29.24
CA ALA A 128 18.41 24.97 29.80
C ALA A 128 17.57 25.80 28.83
N LEU A 129 16.27 25.92 29.15
CA LEU A 129 15.53 27.19 29.24
C LEU A 129 14.06 26.84 29.45
N VAL A 130 13.72 26.47 30.68
CA VAL A 130 12.39 26.73 31.25
C VAL A 130 12.53 28.05 31.98
N GLY A 131 11.73 29.03 31.56
CA GLY A 131 11.64 30.34 32.19
C GLY A 131 10.26 30.93 31.91
N ASP A 132 9.34 30.64 32.82
CA ASP A 132 8.21 31.45 33.27
C ASP A 132 7.82 32.67 32.42
N ILE A 133 6.56 32.71 31.98
CA ILE A 133 5.75 33.93 32.03
C ILE A 133 4.31 33.53 32.35
N ALA A 134 3.83 34.14 33.43
CA ALA A 134 2.53 34.00 34.04
C ALA A 134 1.40 34.60 33.18
N ALA A 135 0.18 34.19 33.52
CA ALA A 135 -1.07 34.83 33.16
C ALA A 135 -1.11 36.32 33.57
N ASP A 136 -1.74 37.16 32.75
CA ASP A 136 -2.88 38.02 33.12
C ASP A 136 -3.40 38.82 31.90
N ASP A 137 -4.60 39.39 32.07
CA ASP A 137 -5.27 40.41 31.25
C ASP A 137 -6.10 39.99 30.01
N ASP A 138 -7.31 39.53 30.31
CA ASP A 138 -8.57 40.26 30.04
C ASP A 138 -8.52 41.42 29.01
N ALA A 139 -9.18 41.22 27.86
CA ALA A 139 -9.78 42.33 27.09
C ALA A 139 -10.85 41.79 26.13
N GLU A 140 -12.12 41.93 26.51
CA GLU A 140 -13.24 41.94 25.59
C GLU A 140 -13.08 43.08 24.58
N LEU A 141 -13.22 42.77 23.28
CA LEU A 141 -13.66 43.71 22.27
C LEU A 141 -14.82 43.07 21.52
N GLY A 142 -15.99 43.69 21.67
CA GLY A 142 -17.29 43.23 21.16
C GLY A 142 -17.43 43.28 19.63
N PRO A 143 -18.64 42.97 19.13
CA PRO A 143 -18.88 42.82 17.70
C PRO A 143 -19.04 44.18 17.01
N GLU A 144 -18.21 44.44 16.00
CA GLU A 144 -18.44 45.57 15.08
C GLU A 144 -19.34 45.09 13.93
N THR A 145 -20.53 45.69 13.90
CA THR A 145 -21.55 45.59 12.85
C THR A 145 -21.24 46.50 11.65
N ASP A 146 -21.69 46.04 10.47
CA ASP A 146 -22.13 46.77 9.26
C ASP A 146 -21.23 47.88 8.65
N ASP A 147 -20.91 47.77 7.36
CA ASP A 147 -21.69 48.41 6.28
C ASP A 147 -21.12 48.15 4.86
N GLU A 148 -22.05 48.11 3.90
CA GLU A 148 -21.99 48.12 2.41
C GLU A 148 -21.39 46.95 1.59
#